data_AF-A0AA35WMZ3-F1
#
_entry.id   AF-A0AA35WMZ3-F1
#
_cell.length_a   1.000
_cell.length_b   1.000
_cell.length_c   1.000
_cell.angle_alpha   90.00
_cell.angle_beta   90.00
_cell.angle_gamma   90.00
#
_symmetry.space_group_name_H-M   'P 1'
#
loop_
_entity.id
_entity.type
_entity.pdbx_description
1 polymer ?
#
loop_
_entity_poly.entity_id
_entity_poly.type
_entity_poly.pdbx_seq_one_letter_code
_entity_poly.pdbx_strand_id
1 'polypeptide(L)'
;MSLKEMVVLWQAGVENAEAGRFEEAVDNFTEIPEPSARIFFNIASAFLRQGNLEDAERNLDLCVKRDPHMALGYFQRGCLCLQKQR
;
A
#
# COMPACT_ATOMS: atom_id res chain seq x y z
N MET A 1 -0.78 -2.17 -20.06
CA MET A 1 0.54 -1.98 -19.43
C MET A 1 1.27 -3.31 -19.42
N SER A 2 2.55 -3.33 -19.79
CA SER A 2 3.41 -4.51 -19.80
C SER A 2 3.94 -4.84 -18.40
N LEU A 3 4.41 -6.07 -18.19
CA LEU A 3 5.04 -6.47 -16.93
C LEU A 3 6.23 -5.58 -16.57
N LYS A 4 7.05 -5.20 -17.56
CA LYS A 4 8.20 -4.33 -17.35
C LYS A 4 7.77 -2.96 -16.84
N GLU A 5 6.74 -2.37 -17.44
CA GLU A 5 6.20 -1.06 -17.00
C GLU A 5 5.67 -1.14 -15.56
N MET A 6 4.94 -2.20 -15.20
CA MET A 6 4.45 -2.40 -13.83
C MET A 6 5.58 -2.52 -12.81
N VAL A 7 6.67 -3.23 -13.15
CA VAL A 7 7.85 -3.35 -12.28
C VAL A 7 8.55 -2.00 -12.10
N VAL A 8 8.65 -1.20 -13.17
CA VAL A 8 9.23 0.15 -13.10
C VAL A 8 8.41 1.06 -12.21
N LEU A 9 7.09 1.07 -12.35
CA LEU A 9 6.20 1.85 -11.49
C LEU A 9 6.30 1.42 -10.03
N TRP A 10 6.35 0.10 -9.78
CA TRP A 10 6.52 -0.41 -8.43
C TRP A 10 7.86 0.05 -7.83
N GLN A 11 8.95 -0.08 -8.58
CA GLN A 11 10.27 0.35 -8.13
C GLN A 11 10.29 1.85 -7.82
N ALA A 12 9.76 2.69 -8.70
CA ALA A 12 9.69 4.13 -8.50
C ALA A 12 8.86 4.51 -7.25
N GLY A 13 7.74 3.84 -7.02
CA GLY A 13 6.93 4.06 -5.82
C GLY A 13 7.66 3.66 -4.53
N VAL A 14 8.45 2.59 -4.55
CA VAL A 14 9.30 2.20 -3.40
C VAL A 14 10.37 3.24 -3.14
N GLU A 15 11.07 3.71 -4.17
CA GLU A 15 12.11 4.75 -4.06
C GLU A 15 11.55 6.07 -3.52
N ASN A 16 10.35 6.47 -3.96
CA ASN A 16 9.66 7.64 -3.42
C ASN A 16 9.28 7.45 -1.94
N ALA A 17 8.76 6.27 -1.56
CA ALA A 17 8.43 5.98 -0.17
C ALA A 17 9.67 5.98 0.75
N GLU A 18 10.80 5.42 0.28
CA GLU A 18 12.08 5.45 1.00
C GLU A 18 12.62 6.86 1.19
N ALA A 19 12.39 7.73 0.20
CA ALA A 19 12.74 9.15 0.27
C ALA A 19 11.74 10.00 1.09
N GLY A 20 10.70 9.41 1.68
CA GLY A 20 9.67 10.11 2.44
C GLY A 20 8.63 10.86 1.59
N ARG A 21 8.70 10.71 0.26
CA ARG A 21 7.76 11.27 -0.73
C ARG A 21 6.56 10.34 -0.88
N PHE A 22 5.72 10.32 0.14
CA PHE A 22 4.64 9.33 0.24
C PHE A 22 3.48 9.58 -0.73
N GLU A 23 3.23 10.82 -1.12
CA GLU A 23 2.18 11.16 -2.10
C GLU A 23 2.56 10.64 -3.48
N GLU A 24 3.79 10.95 -3.93
CA GLU A 24 4.31 10.45 -5.20
C GLU A 24 4.44 8.92 -5.21
N ALA A 25 4.77 8.31 -4.08
CA ALA A 25 4.77 6.86 -3.95
C ALA A 25 3.38 6.25 -4.22
N VAL A 26 2.32 6.85 -3.66
CA VAL A 26 0.94 6.40 -3.89
C VAL A 26 0.56 6.58 -5.36
N ASP A 27 0.91 7.71 -5.98
CA ASP A 27 0.64 7.96 -7.40
C ASP A 27 1.29 6.86 -8.28
N ASN A 28 2.58 6.57 -8.07
CA ASN A 28 3.28 5.51 -8.80
C ASN A 28 2.62 4.13 -8.61
N PHE A 29 2.17 3.80 -7.38
CA PHE A 29 1.52 2.51 -7.13
C PHE A 29 0.11 2.41 -7.73
N THR A 30 -0.65 3.52 -7.74
CA THR A 30 -2.03 3.53 -8.24
C THR A 30 -2.12 3.47 -9.75
N GLU A 31 -1.05 3.84 -10.47
CA GLU A 31 -0.93 3.63 -11.91
C GLU A 31 -0.84 2.15 -12.32
N ILE A 32 -0.48 1.25 -11.40
CA ILE A 32 -0.38 -0.19 -11.70
C ILE A 32 -1.79 -0.79 -11.81
N PRO A 33 -2.20 -1.32 -12.99
CA PRO A 33 -3.49 -1.95 -13.14
C PRO A 33 -3.55 -3.29 -12.39
N GLU A 34 -4.74 -3.62 -11.88
CA GLU A 34 -5.01 -4.84 -11.10
C GLU A 34 -3.96 -5.14 -10.00
N PRO A 35 -3.76 -4.22 -9.04
CA PRO A 35 -2.67 -4.33 -8.07
C PRO A 35 -2.65 -5.68 -7.34
N SER A 36 -1.44 -6.19 -7.09
CA SER A 36 -1.26 -7.34 -6.20
C SER A 36 -1.50 -6.93 -4.74
N ALA A 37 -1.68 -7.91 -3.85
CA ALA A 37 -1.79 -7.66 -2.42
C ALA A 37 -0.60 -6.85 -1.87
N ARG A 38 0.61 -7.09 -2.40
CA ARG A 38 1.83 -6.34 -2.02
C ARG A 38 1.78 -4.87 -2.41
N ILE A 39 1.18 -4.55 -3.57
CA ILE A 39 1.04 -3.15 -3.99
C ILE A 39 0.00 -2.44 -3.11
N PHE A 40 -1.14 -3.08 -2.84
CA PHE A 40 -2.12 -2.55 -1.88
C PHE A 40 -1.52 -2.33 -0.48
N PHE A 41 -0.68 -3.26 -0.02
CA PHE A 41 0.07 -3.11 1.23
C PHE A 41 1.01 -1.89 1.21
N ASN A 42 1.71 -1.66 0.10
CA ASN A 42 2.61 -0.50 -0.03
C ASN A 42 1.84 0.82 -0.06
N ILE A 43 0.71 0.89 -0.77
CA ILE A 43 -0.19 2.06 -0.77
C ILE A 43 -0.67 2.34 0.65
N ALA A 44 -1.18 1.32 1.34
CA ALA A 44 -1.62 1.47 2.72
C ALA A 44 -0.50 1.96 3.64
N SER A 45 0.70 1.40 3.49
CA SER A 45 1.87 1.79 4.29
C SER A 45 2.25 3.26 4.05
N ALA A 46 2.17 3.73 2.80
CA ALA A 46 2.38 5.14 2.48
C ALA A 46 1.30 6.04 3.12
N PHE A 47 0.02 5.67 3.05
CA PHE A 47 -1.04 6.43 3.74
C PHE A 47 -0.89 6.46 5.26
N LEU A 48 -0.47 5.36 5.88
CA LEU A 48 -0.16 5.33 7.33
C LEU A 48 0.95 6.31 7.70
N ARG A 49 1.98 6.44 6.85
CA ARG A 49 3.07 7.40 7.06
C ARG A 49 2.61 8.85 6.93
N GLN A 50 1.58 9.09 6.12
CA GLN A 50 0.93 10.40 6.00
C GLN A 50 -0.09 10.66 7.12
N GLY A 51 -0.43 9.66 7.95
CA GLY A 51 -1.47 9.76 8.96
C GLY A 51 -2.90 9.65 8.43
N ASN A 52 -3.08 9.31 7.15
CA ASN A 52 -4.38 9.09 6.53
C ASN A 52 -4.86 7.66 6.84
N LEU A 53 -5.57 7.51 7.95
CA LEU A 53 -5.96 6.19 8.49
C LEU A 53 -7.10 5.55 7.70
N GLU A 54 -8.00 6.35 7.13
CA GLU A 54 -9.14 5.87 6.34
C GLU A 54 -8.69 5.23 5.03
N ASP A 55 -7.80 5.88 4.29
CA ASP A 55 -7.31 5.33 3.02
C ASP A 55 -6.35 4.16 3.24
N ALA A 56 -5.58 4.17 4.33
CA ALA A 56 -4.81 3.01 4.76
C ALA A 56 -5.71 1.79 5.03
N GLU A 57 -6.83 1.97 5.74
CA GLU A 57 -7.77 0.90 6.07
C GLU A 57 -8.36 0.26 4.80
N ARG A 58 -8.86 1.09 3.88
CA ARG A 58 -9.41 0.63 2.59
C ARG A 58 -8.40 -0.19 1.80
N ASN A 59 -7.15 0.27 1.71
CA ASN A 59 -6.12 -0.44 0.97
C ASN A 59 -5.70 -1.75 1.66
N LEU A 60 -5.70 -1.80 2.98
CA LEU A 60 -5.45 -3.06 3.68
C LEU A 60 -6.60 -4.05 3.57
N ASP A 61 -7.86 -3.59 3.48
CA ASP A 61 -9.00 -4.44 3.16
C ASP A 61 -8.82 -5.10 1.78
N LEU A 62 -8.43 -4.30 0.79
CA LEU A 62 -8.12 -4.80 -0.55
C LEU A 62 -6.93 -5.76 -0.54
N CYS A 63 -5.89 -5.46 0.23
CA CYS A 63 -4.72 -6.32 0.41
C CYS A 63 -5.11 -7.73 0.87
N VAL A 64 -5.84 -7.84 1.98
CA VAL A 64 -6.22 -9.17 2.53
C VAL A 64 -7.28 -9.87 1.69
N LYS A 65 -8.10 -9.11 0.95
CA LYS A 65 -9.04 -9.69 -0.03
C LYS A 65 -8.32 -10.25 -1.24
N ARG A 66 -7.23 -9.61 -1.69
CA ARG A 66 -6.44 -10.02 -2.85
C ARG A 66 -5.54 -11.22 -2.53
N ASP A 67 -4.99 -11.28 -1.32
CA ASP A 67 -4.26 -12.43 -0.80
C ASP A 67 -4.68 -12.72 0.66
N PRO A 68 -5.62 -13.66 0.85
CA PRO A 68 -6.07 -14.08 2.18
C PRO A 68 -5.01 -14.82 3.01
N HIS A 69 -3.85 -15.14 2.45
CA HIS A 69 -2.75 -15.81 3.15
C HIS A 69 -1.60 -14.85 3.50
N MET A 70 -1.69 -13.57 3.10
CA MET A 70 -0.69 -12.57 3.42
C MET A 70 -0.79 -12.13 4.90
N ALA A 71 -0.11 -12.86 5.79
CA ALA A 71 -0.08 -12.59 7.23
C ALA A 71 0.27 -11.12 7.56
N LEU A 72 1.17 -10.52 6.80
CA LEU A 72 1.58 -9.12 6.98
C LEU A 72 0.42 -8.14 6.76
N GLY A 73 -0.50 -8.42 5.83
CA GLY A 73 -1.68 -7.61 5.59
C GLY A 73 -2.60 -7.58 6.81
N TYR A 74 -2.89 -8.75 7.40
CA TYR A 74 -3.68 -8.84 8.63
C TYR A 74 -2.98 -8.20 9.82
N PHE A 75 -1.67 -8.39 9.97
CA PHE A 75 -0.89 -7.76 11.04
C PHE A 75 -1.00 -6.24 10.98
N GLN A 76 -0.78 -5.64 9.80
CA GLN A 76 -0.86 -4.20 9.63
C GLN A 76 -2.26 -3.64 9.87
N ARG A 77 -3.32 -4.39 9.49
CA ARG A 77 -4.71 -4.04 9.82
C ARG A 77 -4.95 -4.02 11.32
N GLY A 78 -4.47 -5.03 12.03
CA GLY A 78 -4.58 -5.09 13.49
C GLY A 78 -3.92 -3.88 14.15
N CYS A 79 -2.70 -3.54 13.72
CA CYS A 79 -1.99 -2.34 14.18
C CYS A 79 -2.78 -1.05 13.90
N LEU A 80 -3.37 -0.91 12.71
CA LEU A 80 -4.20 0.24 12.35
C LEU A 80 -5.45 0.34 13.24
N CYS A 81 -6.16 -0.77 13.47
CA CYS A 81 -7.32 -0.77 14.37
C CYS A 81 -6.96 -0.32 15.79
N LEU A 82 -5.81 -0.75 16.30
CA LEU A 82 -5.31 -0.30 17.61
C LEU A 82 -4.96 1.20 17.61
N GLN A 83 -4.38 1.71 16.51
CA GLN A 83 -4.06 3.12 16.37
C GLN A 83 -5.31 4.00 16.35
N LYS A 84 -6.40 3.56 15.69
CA LYS A 84 -7.68 4.29 15.63
C LYS A 84 -8.45 4.31 16.95
N GLN A 85 -8.12 3.43 17.89
CA GLN A 85 -8.78 3.33 19.20
C GLN A 85 -8.10 4.18 20.31
N ARG A 86 -6.98 4.85 19.98
CA ARG A 86 -6.28 5.77 20.88
C ARG A 86 -6.74 7.20 20.65
#